data_AF-A0A9E2MJ98-F1
#
_entry.id   AF-A0A9E2MJ98-F1
#
_cell.length_a   1.000
_cell.length_b   1.000
_cell.length_c   1.000
_cell.angle_alpha   90.00
_cell.angle_beta   90.00
_cell.angle_gamma   90.00
#
_symmetry.space_group_name_H-M   'P 1'
#
loop_
_entity.id
_entity.type
_entity.pdbx_description
1 polymer ?
#
loop_
_entity_poly.entity_id
_entity_poly.type
_entity_poly.pdbx_seq_one_letter_code
_entity_poly.pdbx_strand_id
1 'polypeptide(L)'
;MANRRIVSAQTRNNFFIDSFLFTGGVITALSGVYFLFLPAAGYQGGRNPMYGIVILFTRHTWGDIHIWAGVAIIALAAIHIPLHWKWIVSMTGRAVKVALGKGKMNNSGKFNLGVNMLIGLSALISGLSGLYFLLIPGASHASVLTDPMWLFSRTTWDLIHTWSGIIVIAAATLHSYIHWKWAFKVTRKYWRALVGQTSKIRPENTLSYNQAVKRDAVPEA
;
A
#
# COMPACT_ATOMS: atom_id res chain seq x y z
N MET A 1 -30.99 19.08 -3.36
CA MET A 1 -29.66 19.69 -3.64
C MET A 1 -28.69 18.59 -4.05
N ALA A 2 -28.12 18.64 -5.26
CA ALA A 2 -27.20 17.61 -5.73
C ALA A 2 -25.90 17.63 -4.92
N ASN A 3 -25.56 16.52 -4.27
CA ASN A 3 -24.34 16.34 -3.49
C ASN A 3 -23.13 16.38 -4.43
N ARG A 4 -22.56 17.58 -4.64
CA ARG A 4 -21.47 17.81 -5.60
C ARG A 4 -20.19 17.18 -5.06
N ARG A 5 -19.91 15.94 -5.48
CA ARG A 5 -18.69 15.22 -5.09
C ARG A 5 -17.45 16.02 -5.55
N ILE A 6 -16.50 16.22 -4.63
CA ILE A 6 -15.28 17.03 -4.81
C ILE A 6 -14.34 16.45 -5.89
N VAL A 7 -14.40 15.13 -6.05
CA VAL A 7 -13.73 14.34 -7.09
C VAL A 7 -14.66 13.21 -7.54
N SER A 8 -14.32 12.55 -8.66
CA SER A 8 -15.05 11.38 -9.11
C SER A 8 -14.95 10.23 -8.08
N ALA A 9 -15.95 9.34 -8.08
CA ALA A 9 -15.94 8.16 -7.21
C ALA A 9 -14.71 7.27 -7.44
N GLN A 10 -14.29 7.15 -8.71
CA GLN A 10 -13.11 6.37 -9.09
C GLN A 10 -11.82 6.96 -8.49
N THR A 11 -11.59 8.28 -8.62
CA THR A 11 -10.41 8.92 -8.03
C THR A 11 -10.39 8.79 -6.51
N ARG A 12 -11.57 8.82 -5.87
CA ARG A 12 -11.69 8.58 -4.43
C ARG A 12 -11.34 7.16 -4.03
N ASN A 13 -11.91 6.17 -4.70
CA ASN A 13 -11.67 4.77 -4.38
C ASN A 13 -10.19 4.42 -4.61
N ASN A 14 -9.60 4.86 -5.72
CA ASN A 14 -8.17 4.68 -5.98
C ASN A 14 -7.32 5.31 -4.88
N PHE A 15 -7.61 6.56 -4.51
CA PHE A 15 -6.86 7.23 -3.44
C PHE A 15 -6.87 6.45 -2.12
N PHE A 16 -8.02 5.91 -1.70
CA PHE A 16 -8.10 5.12 -0.47
C PHE A 16 -7.37 3.78 -0.58
N ILE A 17 -7.60 3.03 -1.66
CA ILE A 17 -6.92 1.74 -1.86
C ILE A 17 -5.40 1.93 -1.92
N ASP A 18 -4.93 2.94 -2.65
CA ASP A 18 -3.50 3.27 -2.75
C ASP A 18 -2.93 3.68 -1.38
N SER A 19 -3.69 4.43 -0.58
CA SER A 19 -3.27 4.83 0.78
C SER A 19 -3.15 3.63 1.73
N PHE A 20 -4.09 2.69 1.66
CA PHE A 20 -4.05 1.46 2.46
C PHE A 20 -2.92 0.53 1.99
N LEU A 21 -2.71 0.38 0.68
CA LEU A 21 -1.59 -0.37 0.13
C LEU A 21 -0.25 0.23 0.55
N PHE A 22 -0.11 1.56 0.48
CA PHE A 22 1.10 2.25 0.92
C PHE A 22 1.37 2.01 2.41
N THR A 23 0.36 2.21 3.26
CA THR A 23 0.49 2.04 4.71
C THR A 23 0.81 0.60 5.09
N GLY A 24 0.10 -0.37 4.51
CA GLY A 24 0.39 -1.79 4.69
C GLY A 24 1.80 -2.12 4.24
N GLY A 25 2.21 -1.63 3.06
CA GLY A 25 3.55 -1.79 2.51
C GLY A 25 4.64 -1.27 3.45
N VAL A 26 4.44 -0.11 4.08
CA VAL A 26 5.38 0.40 5.10
C VAL A 26 5.46 -0.54 6.31
N ILE A 27 4.33 -1.02 6.82
CA ILE A 27 4.31 -1.94 7.98
C ILE A 27 5.01 -3.27 7.66
N THR A 28 4.71 -3.87 6.50
CA THR A 28 5.36 -5.10 6.04
C THR A 28 6.84 -4.88 5.78
N ALA A 29 7.23 -3.74 5.19
CA ALA A 29 8.63 -3.41 4.95
C ALA A 29 9.42 -3.25 6.25
N LEU A 30 8.89 -2.51 7.23
CA LEU A 30 9.55 -2.30 8.52
C LEU A 30 9.71 -3.61 9.30
N SER A 31 8.68 -4.45 9.33
CA SER A 31 8.75 -5.78 9.95
C SER A 31 9.68 -6.74 9.19
N GLY A 32 9.76 -6.66 7.87
CA GLY A 32 10.73 -7.42 7.06
C GLY A 32 12.17 -6.98 7.30
N VAL A 33 12.42 -5.67 7.38
CA VAL A 33 13.73 -5.09 7.73
C VAL A 33 14.15 -5.52 9.14
N TYR A 34 13.22 -5.57 10.09
CA TYR A 34 13.47 -6.13 11.42
C TYR A 34 14.04 -7.55 11.31
N PHE A 35 13.43 -8.43 10.51
CA PHE A 35 13.93 -9.81 10.34
C PHE A 35 15.23 -9.92 9.54
N LEU A 36 15.52 -8.97 8.66
CA LEU A 36 16.74 -8.97 7.86
C LEU A 36 17.98 -8.66 8.71
N PHE A 37 17.86 -7.76 9.69
CA PHE A 37 18.99 -7.28 10.49
C PHE A 37 19.05 -7.82 11.91
N LEU A 38 17.92 -8.27 12.48
CA LEU A 38 17.88 -8.84 13.82
C LEU A 38 17.76 -10.36 13.69
N PRO A 39 18.88 -11.09 13.86
CA PRO A 39 18.85 -12.53 13.75
C PRO A 39 17.91 -13.12 14.79
N ALA A 40 17.39 -14.33 14.52
CA ALA A 40 16.84 -15.15 15.60
C ALA A 40 17.92 -15.20 16.69
N ALA A 41 17.62 -14.63 17.85
CA ALA A 41 18.45 -14.73 19.04
C ALA A 41 18.80 -16.22 19.26
N GLY A 42 19.98 -16.64 18.80
CA GLY A 42 20.42 -18.03 18.79
C GLY A 42 20.72 -18.59 20.18
N TYR A 43 21.21 -19.82 20.28
CA TYR A 43 21.41 -20.51 21.56
C TYR A 43 22.36 -19.78 22.53
N GLN A 44 21.99 -19.81 23.81
CA GLN A 44 22.55 -19.03 24.91
C GLN A 44 23.67 -19.81 25.62
N GLY A 45 24.89 -19.70 25.10
CA GLY A 45 26.15 -20.07 25.79
C GLY A 45 26.98 -18.87 26.24
N GLY A 46 26.34 -17.71 26.43
CA GLY A 46 26.99 -16.46 26.87
C GLY A 46 27.72 -15.65 25.79
N ARG A 47 27.67 -16.06 24.51
CA ARG A 47 28.47 -15.45 23.41
C ARG A 47 27.66 -14.72 22.33
N ASN A 48 26.34 -14.58 22.49
CA ASN A 48 25.50 -13.82 21.57
C ASN A 48 24.95 -12.56 22.26
N PRO A 49 25.55 -11.37 22.04
CA PRO A 49 25.07 -10.11 22.62
C PRO A 49 23.65 -9.74 22.20
N MET A 50 23.15 -10.30 21.09
CA MET A 50 21.84 -10.01 20.54
C MET A 50 20.76 -11.00 21.02
N TYR A 51 21.10 -11.90 21.95
CA TYR A 51 20.14 -12.86 22.48
C TYR A 51 19.02 -12.17 23.28
N GLY A 52 17.77 -12.48 22.97
CA GLY A 52 16.61 -11.96 23.71
C GLY A 52 16.35 -10.47 23.54
N ILE A 53 16.98 -9.79 22.58
CA ILE A 53 16.70 -8.37 22.31
C ILE A 53 15.24 -8.21 21.89
N VAL A 54 14.57 -7.27 22.54
CA VAL A 54 13.21 -6.84 22.23
C VAL A 54 13.27 -5.39 21.79
N ILE A 55 12.87 -5.13 20.55
CA ILE A 55 12.72 -3.77 20.02
C ILE A 55 11.25 -3.53 19.76
N LEU A 56 10.62 -2.66 20.55
CA LEU A 56 9.18 -2.33 20.57
C LEU A 56 8.24 -3.51 20.92
N PHE A 57 8.39 -4.65 20.24
CA PHE A 57 7.59 -5.85 20.42
C PHE A 57 8.46 -7.11 20.44
N THR A 58 7.87 -8.21 20.92
CA THR A 58 8.53 -9.53 20.86
C THR A 58 8.72 -9.95 19.40
N ARG A 59 9.69 -10.84 19.12
CA ARG A 59 9.90 -11.41 17.77
C ARG A 59 8.64 -12.10 17.24
N HIS A 60 7.86 -12.73 18.10
CA HIS A 60 6.58 -13.35 17.74
C HIS A 60 5.60 -12.29 17.23
N THR A 61 5.43 -11.21 17.99
CA THR A 61 4.55 -10.10 17.62
C THR A 61 4.99 -9.42 16.33
N TRP A 62 6.30 -9.25 16.09
CA TRP A 62 6.81 -8.81 14.79
C TRP A 62 6.44 -9.76 13.65
N GLY A 63 6.42 -11.06 13.92
CA GLY A 63 5.99 -12.10 12.98
C GLY A 63 4.51 -11.97 12.65
N ASP A 64 3.67 -11.81 13.67
CA ASP A 64 2.23 -11.57 13.50
C ASP A 64 1.97 -10.31 12.67
N ILE A 65 2.65 -9.21 13.00
CA ILE A 65 2.55 -7.94 12.25
C ILE A 65 2.93 -8.16 10.79
N HIS A 66 4.05 -8.86 10.52
CA HIS A 66 4.51 -9.11 9.16
C HIS A 66 3.51 -9.95 8.35
N ILE A 67 3.04 -11.06 8.93
CA ILE A 67 2.10 -11.98 8.30
C ILE A 67 0.78 -11.27 8.02
N TRP A 68 0.16 -10.65 9.02
CA TRP A 68 -1.16 -10.04 8.87
C TRP A 68 -1.13 -8.79 7.98
N ALA A 69 -0.07 -7.98 8.06
CA ALA A 69 0.10 -6.87 7.11
C ALA A 69 0.32 -7.39 5.67
N GLY A 70 1.10 -8.47 5.49
CA GLY A 70 1.28 -9.12 4.20
C GLY A 70 -0.03 -9.67 3.61
N VAL A 71 -0.83 -10.37 4.42
CA VAL A 71 -2.17 -10.86 4.02
C VAL A 71 -3.08 -9.69 3.62
N ALA A 72 -3.07 -8.60 4.39
CA ALA A 72 -3.85 -7.40 4.05
C ALA A 72 -3.40 -6.78 2.72
N ILE A 73 -2.09 -6.68 2.46
CA ILE A 73 -1.57 -6.20 1.16
C ILE A 73 -2.02 -7.10 0.01
N ILE A 74 -1.96 -8.43 0.16
CA ILE A 74 -2.40 -9.38 -0.87
C ILE A 74 -3.89 -9.16 -1.19
N ALA A 75 -4.73 -9.04 -0.16
CA ALA A 75 -6.16 -8.77 -0.33
C ALA A 75 -6.42 -7.41 -1.00
N LEU A 76 -5.72 -6.36 -0.58
CA LEU A 76 -5.82 -5.02 -1.19
C LEU A 76 -5.32 -5.02 -2.64
N ALA A 77 -4.26 -5.76 -2.96
CA ALA A 77 -3.74 -5.90 -4.31
C ALA A 77 -4.75 -6.60 -5.23
N ALA A 78 -5.45 -7.62 -4.74
CA ALA A 78 -6.53 -8.30 -5.47
C ALA A 78 -7.70 -7.35 -5.82
N ILE A 79 -7.93 -6.30 -5.03
CA ILE A 79 -8.92 -5.24 -5.32
C ILE A 79 -8.31 -4.15 -6.23
N HIS A 80 -7.05 -3.77 -5.99
CA HIS A 80 -6.36 -2.71 -6.72
C HIS A 80 -6.18 -3.04 -8.20
N ILE A 81 -5.80 -4.28 -8.54
CA ILE A 81 -5.54 -4.70 -9.93
C ILE A 81 -6.80 -4.50 -10.83
N PRO A 82 -7.99 -4.99 -10.47
CA PRO A 82 -9.22 -4.73 -11.22
C PRO A 82 -9.54 -3.23 -11.38
N LEU A 83 -9.35 -2.42 -10.33
CA LEU A 83 -9.60 -0.97 -10.39
C LEU A 83 -8.69 -0.26 -11.41
N HIS A 84 -7.49 -0.80 -11.63
CA HIS A 84 -6.51 -0.27 -12.57
C HIS A 84 -6.47 -1.00 -13.92
N TRP A 85 -7.35 -1.99 -14.16
CA TRP A 85 -7.29 -2.85 -15.34
C TRP A 85 -7.26 -2.11 -16.68
N LYS A 86 -8.11 -1.09 -16.85
CA LYS A 86 -8.14 -0.28 -18.09
C LYS A 86 -6.80 0.40 -18.36
N TRP A 87 -6.15 0.91 -17.31
CA TRP A 87 -4.84 1.53 -17.42
C TRP A 87 -3.77 0.49 -17.76
N ILE A 88 -3.80 -0.69 -17.12
CA ILE A 88 -2.87 -1.79 -17.40
C ILE A 88 -2.94 -2.18 -18.87
N VAL A 89 -4.13 -2.50 -19.40
CA VAL A 89 -4.30 -2.92 -20.81
C VAL A 89 -3.83 -1.81 -21.77
N SER A 90 -4.17 -0.55 -21.49
CA SER A 90 -3.75 0.59 -22.31
C SER A 90 -2.22 0.75 -22.33
N MET A 91 -1.58 0.66 -21.18
CA MET A 91 -0.13 0.81 -21.05
C MET A 91 0.63 -0.36 -21.64
N THR A 92 0.16 -1.59 -21.45
CA THR A 92 0.73 -2.80 -22.08
C THR A 92 0.65 -2.69 -23.61
N GLY A 93 -0.51 -2.31 -24.15
CA GLY A 93 -0.66 -2.10 -25.59
C GLY A 93 0.28 -1.02 -26.14
N ARG A 94 0.49 0.07 -25.39
CA ARG A 94 1.45 1.12 -25.75
C ARG A 94 2.90 0.61 -25.68
N ALA A 95 3.26 -0.15 -24.66
CA ALA A 95 4.58 -0.74 -24.49
C ALA A 95 4.92 -1.69 -25.65
N VAL A 96 3.98 -2.57 -26.02
CA VAL A 96 4.13 -3.47 -27.17
C VAL A 96 4.32 -2.70 -28.47
N LYS A 97 3.52 -1.64 -28.74
CA LYS A 97 3.71 -0.80 -29.93
C LYS A 97 5.10 -0.15 -29.97
N VAL A 98 5.61 0.31 -28.84
CA VAL A 98 6.97 0.87 -28.75
C VAL A 98 8.03 -0.20 -28.99
N ALA A 99 7.88 -1.40 -28.40
CA ALA A 99 8.79 -2.53 -28.60
C ALA A 99 8.84 -3.00 -30.05
N LEU A 100 7.71 -2.94 -30.77
CA LEU A 100 7.61 -3.26 -32.19
C LEU A 100 8.04 -2.10 -33.13
N GLY A 101 8.54 -0.98 -32.60
CA GLY A 101 8.93 0.19 -33.40
C GLY A 101 7.77 1.00 -33.99
N LYS A 102 6.52 0.67 -33.64
CA LYS A 102 5.27 1.28 -34.17
C LYS A 102 4.74 2.42 -33.29
N GLY A 103 5.50 2.88 -32.30
CA GLY A 103 5.06 3.91 -31.37
C GLY A 103 6.22 4.66 -30.71
N LYS A 104 5.93 5.85 -30.17
CA LYS A 104 6.88 6.67 -29.42
C LYS A 104 6.42 6.83 -27.97
N MET A 105 7.37 6.79 -27.05
CA MET A 105 7.17 7.11 -25.63
C MET A 105 8.36 7.93 -25.16
N ASN A 106 8.10 8.98 -24.38
CA ASN A 106 9.15 9.79 -23.80
C ASN A 106 9.96 8.99 -22.77
N ASN A 107 11.19 9.42 -22.48
CA ASN A 107 12.08 8.70 -21.56
C ASN A 107 11.50 8.60 -20.15
N SER A 108 10.82 9.65 -19.66
CA SER A 108 10.14 9.63 -18.37
C SER A 108 9.01 8.60 -18.31
N GLY A 109 8.26 8.42 -19.40
CA GLY A 109 7.21 7.42 -19.49
C GLY A 109 7.77 5.99 -19.48
N LYS A 110 8.87 5.76 -20.21
CA LYS A 110 9.57 4.46 -20.20
C LYS A 110 10.11 4.14 -18.80
N PHE A 111 10.72 5.10 -18.14
CA PHE A 111 11.24 4.96 -16.79
C PHE A 111 10.14 4.64 -15.78
N ASN A 112 9.04 5.41 -15.78
CA ASN A 112 7.90 5.15 -14.89
C ASN A 112 7.27 3.78 -15.14
N LEU A 113 7.18 3.35 -16.41
CA LEU A 113 6.71 2.02 -16.76
C LEU A 113 7.64 0.94 -16.19
N GLY A 114 8.96 1.11 -16.33
CA GLY A 114 9.96 0.18 -15.77
C GLY A 114 9.85 0.06 -14.25
N VAL A 115 9.71 1.18 -13.53
CA VAL A 115 9.50 1.19 -12.07
C VAL A 115 8.20 0.45 -11.70
N ASN A 116 7.10 0.70 -12.41
CA ASN A 116 5.83 0.02 -12.14
C ASN A 116 5.90 -1.49 -12.42
N MET A 117 6.60 -1.90 -13.48
CA MET A 117 6.84 -3.32 -13.77
C MET A 117 7.68 -3.97 -12.67
N LEU A 118 8.73 -3.29 -12.20
CA LEU A 118 9.59 -3.79 -11.13
C LEU A 118 8.79 -3.99 -9.85
N ILE A 119 7.95 -3.02 -9.45
CA ILE A 119 7.05 -3.15 -8.29
C ILE A 119 6.11 -4.34 -8.50
N GLY A 120 5.40 -4.41 -9.63
CA GLY A 120 4.40 -5.45 -9.88
C GLY A 120 5.00 -6.86 -9.85
N LEU A 121 6.12 -7.08 -10.51
CA LEU A 121 6.77 -8.39 -10.59
C LEU A 121 7.39 -8.80 -9.25
N SER A 122 8.12 -7.88 -8.60
CA SER A 122 8.75 -8.19 -7.30
C SER A 122 7.71 -8.40 -6.19
N ALA A 123 6.65 -7.58 -6.15
CA ALA A 123 5.53 -7.78 -5.23
C ALA A 123 4.82 -9.11 -5.46
N LEU A 124 4.62 -9.53 -6.72
CA LEU A 124 4.03 -10.82 -7.04
C LEU A 124 4.91 -11.98 -6.56
N ILE A 125 6.21 -11.93 -6.82
CA ILE A 125 7.15 -12.99 -6.38
C ILE A 125 7.23 -13.04 -4.85
N SER A 126 7.30 -11.88 -4.18
CA SER A 126 7.33 -11.78 -2.72
C SER A 126 6.02 -12.29 -2.11
N GLY A 127 4.87 -11.92 -2.69
CA GLY A 127 3.57 -12.40 -2.25
C GLY A 127 3.39 -13.91 -2.42
N LEU A 128 3.78 -14.47 -3.57
CA LEU A 128 3.68 -15.93 -3.83
C LEU A 128 4.60 -16.74 -2.92
N SER A 129 5.84 -16.29 -2.72
CA SER A 129 6.76 -16.93 -1.77
C SER A 129 6.29 -16.77 -0.31
N GLY A 130 5.66 -15.65 0.04
CA GLY A 130 5.02 -15.48 1.35
C GLY A 130 3.83 -16.43 1.55
N LEU A 131 3.00 -16.62 0.52
CA LEU A 131 1.92 -17.60 0.53
C LEU A 131 2.43 -19.03 0.64
N TYR A 132 3.59 -19.36 0.05
CA TYR A 132 4.25 -20.65 0.27
C TYR A 132 4.53 -20.87 1.76
N PHE A 133 5.18 -19.93 2.44
CA PHE A 133 5.46 -20.03 3.88
C PHE A 133 4.21 -20.06 4.75
N LEU A 134 3.13 -19.40 4.32
CA LEU A 134 1.89 -19.33 5.07
C LEU A 134 1.01 -20.57 4.92
N LEU A 135 0.93 -21.14 3.70
CA LEU A 135 -0.07 -22.14 3.35
C LEU A 135 0.48 -23.56 3.25
N ILE A 136 1.78 -23.74 3.00
CA ILE A 136 2.37 -25.07 2.87
C ILE A 136 2.75 -25.60 4.26
N PRO A 137 2.15 -26.71 4.72
CA PRO A 137 2.50 -27.30 6.01
C PRO A 137 3.98 -27.66 6.04
N GLY A 138 4.70 -27.28 7.10
CA GLY A 138 6.14 -27.51 7.19
C GLY A 138 7.03 -26.43 6.56
N ALA A 139 6.49 -25.53 5.72
CA ALA A 139 7.32 -24.51 5.06
C ALA A 139 7.75 -23.37 5.99
N SER A 140 6.86 -22.96 6.92
CA SER A 140 7.19 -21.92 7.90
C SER A 140 8.36 -22.34 8.81
N HIS A 141 9.26 -21.39 9.10
CA HIS A 141 10.37 -21.59 10.06
C HIS A 141 9.91 -21.92 11.49
N ALA A 142 8.67 -21.58 11.85
CA ALA A 142 8.08 -21.91 13.14
C ALA A 142 7.34 -23.25 13.15
N SER A 143 7.26 -23.96 12.01
CA SER A 143 6.55 -25.22 11.89
C SER A 143 7.31 -26.37 12.56
N VAL A 144 6.57 -27.22 13.29
CA VAL A 144 7.07 -28.49 13.82
C VAL A 144 7.09 -29.61 12.77
N LEU A 145 6.36 -29.42 11.67
CA LEU A 145 6.35 -30.34 10.54
C LEU A 145 7.57 -30.12 9.64
N THR A 146 8.04 -31.18 9.01
CA THR A 146 9.10 -31.14 8.00
C THR A 146 8.59 -30.44 6.73
N ASP A 147 9.41 -29.54 6.17
CA ASP A 147 9.12 -28.87 4.92
C ASP A 147 9.06 -29.89 3.77
N PRO A 148 7.98 -29.90 2.96
CA PRO A 148 7.91 -30.74 1.77
C PRO A 148 8.86 -30.27 0.65
N MET A 149 9.44 -29.07 0.76
CA MET A 149 10.41 -28.51 -0.19
C MET A 149 9.89 -28.50 -1.63
N TRP A 150 8.65 -28.05 -1.82
CA TRP A 150 8.01 -28.05 -3.14
C TRP A 150 8.75 -27.09 -4.10
N LEU A 151 9.15 -27.61 -5.26
CA LEU A 151 10.01 -26.99 -6.29
C LEU A 151 11.43 -26.63 -5.85
N PHE A 152 11.60 -26.05 -4.67
CA PHE A 152 12.88 -25.56 -4.18
C PHE A 152 13.08 -25.88 -2.70
N SER A 153 14.34 -25.82 -2.25
CA SER A 153 14.66 -25.89 -0.83
C SER A 153 14.08 -24.70 -0.06
N ARG A 154 13.86 -24.85 1.25
CA ARG A 154 13.44 -23.75 2.13
C ARG A 154 14.35 -22.53 1.99
N THR A 155 15.66 -22.74 1.99
CA THR A 155 16.67 -21.68 1.80
C THR A 155 16.48 -20.95 0.47
N THR A 156 16.20 -21.68 -0.61
CA THR A 156 15.93 -21.05 -1.91
C THR A 156 14.65 -20.22 -1.87
N TRP A 157 13.59 -20.71 -1.25
CA TRP A 157 12.36 -19.94 -1.03
C TRP A 157 12.61 -18.68 -0.19
N ASP A 158 13.43 -18.78 0.85
CA ASP A 158 13.82 -17.65 1.70
C ASP A 158 14.56 -16.58 0.89
N LEU A 159 15.50 -17.00 0.04
CA LEU A 159 16.22 -16.10 -0.86
C LEU A 159 15.27 -15.42 -1.86
N ILE A 160 14.35 -16.18 -2.46
CA ILE A 160 13.35 -15.63 -3.38
C ILE A 160 12.50 -14.57 -2.66
N HIS A 161 11.97 -14.87 -1.48
CA HIS A 161 11.14 -13.96 -0.70
C HIS A 161 11.92 -12.71 -0.27
N THR A 162 13.14 -12.89 0.22
CA THR A 162 13.99 -11.81 0.72
C THR A 162 14.42 -10.86 -0.39
N TRP A 163 14.96 -11.38 -1.50
CA TRP A 163 15.45 -10.53 -2.59
C TRP A 163 14.31 -9.84 -3.35
N SER A 164 13.19 -10.53 -3.57
CA SER A 164 12.00 -9.88 -4.13
C SER A 164 11.44 -8.82 -3.19
N GLY A 165 11.46 -9.06 -1.88
CA GLY A 165 11.14 -8.10 -0.81
C GLY A 165 12.01 -6.84 -0.87
N ILE A 166 13.34 -7.00 -0.93
CA ILE A 166 14.28 -5.87 -1.05
C ILE A 166 14.01 -5.05 -2.31
N ILE A 167 13.80 -5.72 -3.45
CA ILE A 167 13.51 -5.05 -4.71
C ILE A 167 12.19 -4.26 -4.64
N VAL A 168 11.11 -4.85 -4.10
CA VAL A 168 9.83 -4.15 -4.01
C VAL A 168 9.92 -2.94 -3.08
N ILE A 169 10.65 -3.05 -1.95
CA ILE A 169 10.87 -1.93 -1.03
C ILE A 169 11.62 -0.79 -1.72
N ALA A 170 12.72 -1.09 -2.42
CA ALA A 170 13.50 -0.08 -3.13
C ALA A 170 12.70 0.58 -4.25
N ALA A 171 12.00 -0.22 -5.07
CA ALA A 171 11.21 0.27 -6.19
C ALA A 171 10.00 1.09 -5.73
N ALA A 172 9.30 0.65 -4.67
CA ALA A 172 8.17 1.37 -4.09
C ALA A 172 8.60 2.70 -3.45
N THR A 173 9.78 2.75 -2.83
CA THR A 173 10.37 3.99 -2.29
C THR A 173 10.64 4.99 -3.42
N LEU A 174 11.29 4.53 -4.50
CA LEU A 174 11.55 5.35 -5.68
C LEU A 174 10.24 5.84 -6.33
N HIS A 175 9.26 4.96 -6.49
CA HIS A 175 7.95 5.31 -7.04
C HIS A 175 7.26 6.38 -6.19
N SER A 176 7.25 6.20 -4.86
CA SER A 176 6.68 7.16 -3.92
C SER A 176 7.36 8.52 -4.04
N TYR A 177 8.68 8.55 -4.19
CA TYR A 177 9.45 9.77 -4.40
C TYR A 177 9.06 10.48 -5.71
N ILE A 178 8.98 9.76 -6.84
CA ILE A 178 8.59 10.30 -8.15
C ILE A 178 7.19 10.93 -8.09
N HIS A 179 6.26 10.28 -7.37
CA HIS A 179 4.86 10.68 -7.31
C HIS A 179 4.51 11.60 -6.11
N TRP A 180 5.48 11.92 -5.26
CA TRP A 180 5.27 12.67 -4.01
C TRP A 180 4.52 14.00 -4.22
N LYS A 181 4.95 14.81 -5.19
CA LYS A 181 4.31 16.11 -5.49
C LYS A 181 2.83 15.96 -5.85
N TRP A 182 2.48 14.91 -6.59
CA TRP A 182 1.09 14.64 -6.97
C TRP A 182 0.27 14.20 -5.75
N ALA A 183 0.82 13.29 -4.92
CA ALA A 183 0.16 12.82 -3.71
C ALA A 183 -0.20 13.99 -2.78
N PHE A 184 0.75 14.89 -2.50
CA PHE A 184 0.51 16.09 -1.68
C PHE A 184 -0.57 17.00 -2.27
N LYS A 185 -0.58 17.18 -3.59
CA LYS A 185 -1.59 18.01 -4.26
C LYS A 185 -2.99 17.42 -4.07
N VAL A 186 -3.14 16.10 -4.22
CA VAL A 186 -4.43 15.41 -4.04
C VAL A 186 -4.88 15.47 -2.58
N THR A 187 -3.98 15.17 -1.62
CA THR A 187 -4.27 15.26 -0.18
C THR A 187 -4.71 16.67 0.22
N ARG A 188 -4.03 17.72 -0.25
CA ARG A 188 -4.41 19.12 0.01
C ARG A 188 -5.79 19.45 -0.56
N LYS A 189 -6.15 18.91 -1.73
CA LYS A 189 -7.47 19.10 -2.33
C LYS A 189 -8.57 18.47 -1.47
N TYR A 190 -8.34 17.26 -0.96
CA TYR A 190 -9.27 16.62 -0.02
C TYR A 190 -9.40 17.39 1.29
N TRP A 191 -8.27 17.75 1.90
CA TRP A 191 -8.25 18.51 3.14
C TRP A 191 -9.04 19.82 3.03
N ARG A 192 -8.77 20.61 1.99
CA ARG A 192 -9.51 21.86 1.73
C ARG A 192 -10.99 21.65 1.53
N ALA A 193 -11.39 20.54 0.95
CA ALA A 193 -12.79 20.28 0.71
C ALA A 193 -13.53 19.79 1.97
N LEU A 194 -12.85 19.06 2.86
CA LEU A 194 -13.35 18.72 4.19
C LEU A 194 -13.49 19.98 5.07
N VAL A 195 -12.45 20.83 5.10
CA VAL A 195 -12.46 22.09 5.87
C VAL A 195 -13.39 23.15 5.25
N GLY A 196 -13.49 23.21 3.92
CA GLY A 196 -14.38 24.13 3.21
C GLY A 196 -15.86 23.74 3.29
N GLN A 197 -16.18 22.47 3.58
CA GLN A 197 -17.54 22.06 3.91
C GLN A 197 -17.92 22.47 5.33
N THR A 198 -17.01 22.40 6.30
CA THR A 198 -17.26 22.84 7.68
C THR A 198 -17.42 24.36 7.78
N SER A 199 -16.73 25.16 6.95
CA SER A 199 -16.93 26.62 6.94
C SER A 199 -18.26 27.09 6.34
N LYS A 200 -18.90 26.30 5.46
CA LYS A 200 -20.25 26.59 4.94
C LYS A 200 -21.37 26.23 5.92
N ILE A 201 -21.08 25.41 6.93
CA ILE A 201 -21.96 25.09 8.06
C ILE A 201 -21.55 26.01 9.22
N ARG A 202 -21.51 27.33 9.00
CA ARG A 202 -21.34 28.33 10.06
C ARG A 202 -22.74 28.85 10.44
N PRO A 203 -23.08 28.97 11.74
CA PRO A 203 -24.42 29.37 12.22
C PRO A 203 -24.84 30.81 11.87
N GLU A 204 -24.03 31.53 11.09
CA GLU A 204 -24.32 32.91 10.69
C GLU A 204 -25.47 32.97 9.68
N ASN A 205 -25.71 31.86 8.95
CA ASN A 205 -26.86 31.72 8.06
C ASN A 205 -28.15 31.27 8.77
N THR A 206 -28.09 30.75 10.00
CA THR A 206 -29.30 30.41 10.77
C THR A 206 -29.89 31.61 11.49
N LEU A 207 -29.08 32.61 11.85
CA LEU A 207 -29.58 33.87 12.44
C LEU A 207 -30.35 34.73 11.43
N SER A 208 -29.85 34.86 10.20
CA SER A 208 -30.54 35.58 9.12
C SER A 208 -31.90 34.93 8.77
N TYR A 209 -31.97 33.60 8.71
CA TYR A 209 -33.21 32.87 8.46
C TYR A 209 -34.23 33.07 9.58
N ASN A 210 -33.82 32.95 10.85
CA ASN A 210 -34.71 33.13 11.99
C ASN A 210 -35.16 34.59 12.17
N GLN A 211 -34.36 35.57 11.73
CA GLN A 211 -34.74 36.99 11.73
C GLN A 211 -35.71 37.32 10.58
N ALA A 212 -35.58 36.69 9.41
CA ALA A 212 -36.53 36.84 8.31
C ALA A 212 -37.90 36.24 8.68
N VAL A 213 -37.93 35.03 9.24
CA VAL A 213 -39.18 34.39 9.69
C VAL A 213 -39.87 35.16 10.83
N LYS A 214 -39.10 35.83 11.71
CA LYS A 214 -39.67 36.72 12.75
C LYS A 214 -40.21 38.04 12.20
N ARG A 215 -39.69 38.56 11.08
CA ARG A 215 -40.23 39.77 10.44
C ARG A 215 -41.56 39.51 9.74
N ASP A 216 -41.74 38.32 9.18
CA ASP A 216 -42.96 37.95 8.46
C ASP A 216 -44.08 37.44 9.39
N ALA A 217 -43.81 37.31 10.69
CA ALA A 217 -44.75 36.83 11.71
C ALA A 217 -45.38 37.96 12.56
N VAL A 218 -45.25 39.23 12.16
CA VAL A 218 -46.01 40.33 12.77
C VAL A 218 -47.37 40.39 12.08
N PRO A 219 -48.49 40.09 12.76
CA PRO A 219 -49.81 40.35 12.21
C PRO A 219 -50.06 41.86 12.20
N GLU A 220 -50.53 42.40 11.09
CA GLU A 220 -51.13 43.73 11.08
C GLU A 220 -52.38 43.72 11.97
N ALA A 221 -52.28 44.32 13.16
CA ALA A 221 -53.34 44.98 13.93
C ALA A 221 -52.74 45.64 15.19
#